data_AF-A0A962GCT7-F1
#
_entry.id   AF-A0A962GCT7-F1
#
_cell.length_a   1.000
_cell.length_b   1.000
_cell.length_c   1.000
_cell.angle_alpha   90.00
_cell.angle_beta   90.00
_cell.angle_gamma   90.00
#
_symmetry.space_group_name_H-M   'P 1'
#
loop_
_entity.id
_entity.type
_entity.pdbx_description
1 polymer ?
#
loop_
_entity_poly.entity_id
_entity_poly.type
_entity_poly.pdbx_seq_one_letter_code
_entity_poly.pdbx_strand_id
1 'polypeptide(L)'
;GQLWFLASGEGRLMRLAADGSAQTVAELPGFARGLALCGRYALVGLSQVRENAVFAGLPLTARADQRQCGVHLVDIEAGAVIGLLRFSGDVQEIFDVQILPHRAPVVIGPESPLLATTYELPDAALTLLAPTDPVQEAMAAASRLHAEGSLDEAIAAYRRIADEQPDMAEAQHQLGLALSDGEHWQPAIDALERAIALDPANAPALNSLALALARSGRYEAALAAWERALVVDKQFALARFNRSLILLKLGHHAQGWSDFEWRWQLPGANPLHCPQPQWQGEDIRAQRLLVHSEQGNGDQIQFWRYLELARARCRELIYAGPEPLIELAANVNGVDESRGPGEIPRDRFDCFVPLMSLPLRLGLPDPLPMATPYVHVPAHVQVRALAGRRRIGLAWKGSATHLDDRRRSMELEDMLALARAPDTQFYSLQFPVSGAEVELLKSSGIGNLEPEIIG
;
A
#
# COMPACT_ATOMS: atom_id res chain seq x y z
N GLY A 1 0.19 26.56 8.81
CA GLY A 1 -0.42 25.81 9.91
C GLY A 1 -0.74 26.76 11.04
N GLN A 2 -1.90 26.64 11.65
CA GLN A 2 -2.29 27.47 12.78
C GLN A 2 -1.96 26.71 14.08
N LEU A 3 -1.35 27.39 15.05
CA LEU A 3 -1.00 26.78 16.33
C LEU A 3 -2.18 26.89 17.30
N TRP A 4 -2.59 25.75 17.85
CA TRP A 4 -3.63 25.64 18.85
C TRP A 4 -3.04 25.07 20.13
N PHE A 5 -3.44 25.60 21.27
CA PHE A 5 -2.95 25.16 22.56
C PHE A 5 -3.99 25.40 23.65
N LEU A 6 -3.80 24.77 24.81
CA LEU A 6 -4.69 24.94 25.96
C LEU A 6 -4.02 25.83 27.00
N ALA A 7 -4.73 26.85 27.47
CA ALA A 7 -4.40 27.49 28.74
C ALA A 7 -5.08 26.68 29.86
N SER A 8 -4.51 25.51 30.17
CA SER A 8 -5.12 24.46 31.00
C SER A 8 -5.65 24.95 32.34
N GLY A 9 -4.91 25.84 33.02
CA GLY A 9 -5.30 26.40 34.31
C GLY A 9 -6.49 27.36 34.24
N GLU A 10 -6.74 27.98 33.09
CA GLU A 10 -7.84 28.91 32.86
C GLU A 10 -9.02 28.24 32.15
N GLY A 11 -8.86 26.99 31.72
CA GLY A 11 -9.90 26.26 30.97
C GLY A 11 -10.16 26.88 29.61
N ARG A 12 -9.14 27.32 28.87
CA ARG A 12 -9.33 27.97 27.56
C ARG A 12 -8.66 27.22 26.43
N LEU A 13 -9.36 27.08 25.30
CA LEU A 13 -8.77 26.75 24.02
C LEU A 13 -8.24 28.04 23.39
N MET A 14 -6.97 28.03 23.05
CA MET A 14 -6.24 29.19 22.54
C MET A 14 -5.74 28.93 21.12
N ARG A 15 -5.61 30.02 20.38
CA ARG A 15 -5.06 30.05 19.03
C ARG A 15 -3.99 31.12 18.94
N LEU A 16 -2.84 30.78 18.38
CA LEU A 16 -1.81 31.76 18.08
C LEU A 16 -2.14 32.46 16.76
N ALA A 17 -2.35 33.77 16.81
CA ALA A 17 -2.52 34.60 15.63
C ALA A 17 -1.18 34.81 14.90
N ALA A 18 -1.26 35.27 13.65
CA ALA A 18 -0.07 35.46 12.81
C ALA A 18 0.90 36.53 13.35
N ASP A 19 0.40 37.45 14.18
CA ASP A 19 1.19 38.48 14.87
C ASP A 19 1.83 37.96 16.19
N GLY A 20 1.66 36.68 16.51
CA GLY A 20 2.16 36.06 17.73
C GLY A 20 1.28 36.29 18.96
N SER A 21 0.13 36.98 18.83
CA SER A 21 -0.81 37.15 19.92
C SER A 21 -1.61 35.86 20.19
N ALA A 22 -1.86 35.57 21.47
CA ALA A 22 -2.72 34.46 21.88
C ALA A 22 -4.18 34.93 21.95
N GLN A 23 -5.06 34.29 21.19
CA GLN A 23 -6.49 34.57 21.16
C GLN A 23 -7.27 33.43 21.80
N THR A 24 -8.18 33.75 22.72
CA THR A 24 -9.14 32.78 23.26
C THR A 24 -10.18 32.45 22.20
N VAL A 25 -10.33 31.17 21.93
CA VAL A 25 -11.28 30.62 20.94
C VAL A 25 -12.56 30.20 21.65
N ALA A 26 -12.43 29.49 22.77
CA ALA A 26 -13.54 29.05 23.59
C ALA A 26 -13.12 28.94 25.06
N GLU A 27 -14.05 29.26 25.95
CA GLU A 27 -13.93 29.00 27.38
C GLU A 27 -14.58 27.65 27.72
N LEU A 28 -13.93 26.89 28.60
CA LEU A 28 -14.31 25.56 29.02
C LEU A 28 -14.51 25.54 30.54
N PRO A 29 -15.51 24.82 31.06
CA PRO A 29 -15.94 24.89 32.46
C PRO A 29 -14.99 24.19 33.46
N GLY A 30 -13.75 23.88 33.08
CA GLY A 30 -12.85 23.07 33.91
C GLY A 30 -11.39 23.07 33.48
N PHE A 31 -10.61 22.19 34.10
CA PHE A 31 -9.18 22.06 33.82
C PHE A 31 -8.95 21.29 32.51
N ALA A 32 -8.51 22.01 31.47
CA ALA A 32 -8.39 21.49 30.11
C ALA A 32 -7.06 20.76 29.87
N ARG A 33 -7.11 19.51 29.40
CA ARG A 33 -5.94 18.65 29.17
C ARG A 33 -6.21 17.66 28.04
N GLY A 34 -5.22 17.47 27.18
CA GLY A 34 -5.39 16.73 25.92
C GLY A 34 -6.14 17.56 24.89
N LEU A 35 -5.61 17.60 23.67
CA LEU A 35 -6.18 18.35 22.55
C LEU A 35 -5.95 17.56 21.27
N ALA A 36 -7.04 17.23 20.58
CA ALA A 36 -7.00 16.73 19.21
C ALA A 36 -7.87 17.60 18.30
N LEU A 37 -7.44 17.74 17.04
CA LEU A 37 -8.15 18.49 16.02
C LEU A 37 -8.64 17.54 14.93
N CYS A 38 -9.91 17.67 14.55
CA CYS A 38 -10.50 17.00 13.39
C CYS A 38 -11.32 18.01 12.59
N GLY A 39 -10.76 18.45 11.47
CA GLY A 39 -11.37 19.48 10.63
C GLY A 39 -11.66 20.76 11.43
N ARG A 40 -12.92 21.19 11.45
CA ARG A 40 -13.42 22.38 12.17
C ARG A 40 -13.60 22.17 13.68
N TYR A 41 -13.32 20.98 14.19
CA TYR A 41 -13.61 20.63 15.58
C TYR A 41 -12.33 20.40 16.39
N ALA A 42 -12.34 20.88 17.62
CA ALA A 42 -11.36 20.53 18.64
C ALA A 42 -12.02 19.65 19.71
N LEU A 43 -11.37 18.53 20.03
CA LEU A 43 -11.72 17.67 21.15
C LEU A 43 -10.79 18.03 22.31
N VAL A 44 -11.37 18.49 23.41
CA VAL A 44 -10.62 18.98 24.58
C VAL A 44 -11.03 18.21 25.82
N GLY A 45 -10.08 17.50 26.44
CA GLY A 45 -10.35 16.79 27.69
C GLY A 45 -10.49 17.75 28.87
N LEU A 46 -11.43 17.46 29.77
CA LEU A 46 -11.60 18.13 31.06
C LEU A 46 -11.47 17.11 32.20
N SER A 47 -10.68 17.47 33.22
CA SER A 47 -10.51 16.67 34.45
C SER A 47 -11.33 17.24 35.61
N GLN A 48 -11.88 16.36 36.46
CA GLN A 48 -12.55 16.72 37.72
C GLN A 48 -11.54 17.09 38.82
N VAL A 49 -10.42 16.39 38.86
CA VAL A 49 -9.38 16.56 39.88
C VAL A 49 -8.14 17.18 39.23
N ARG A 50 -7.35 17.87 40.04
CA ARG A 50 -6.02 18.35 39.66
C ARG A 50 -5.05 17.79 40.69
N GLU A 51 -3.89 17.30 40.26
CA GLU A 51 -2.73 17.15 41.14
C GLU A 51 -2.47 18.51 41.84
N ASN A 52 -2.64 18.54 43.16
CA ASN A 52 -2.56 19.69 44.08
C ASN A 52 -1.83 20.93 43.54
N ALA A 53 -2.55 21.85 42.88
CA ALA A 53 -2.00 23.15 42.52
C ALA A 53 -2.26 24.17 43.63
N VAL A 54 -1.51 24.01 44.71
CA VAL A 54 -1.35 25.04 45.74
C VAL A 54 0.11 25.44 45.70
N PHE A 55 0.42 26.67 45.29
CA PHE A 55 1.75 27.23 45.51
C PHE A 55 1.71 28.03 46.81
N ALA A 56 2.37 27.51 47.85
CA ALA A 56 2.43 28.14 49.17
C ALA A 56 1.06 28.48 49.80
N GLY A 57 0.07 27.60 49.65
CA GLY A 57 -1.25 27.78 50.29
C GLY A 57 -2.24 28.68 49.54
N LEU A 58 -1.84 29.31 48.43
CA LEU A 58 -2.72 30.14 47.61
C LEU A 58 -3.40 29.33 46.49
N PRO A 59 -4.74 29.35 46.39
CA PRO A 59 -5.45 28.74 45.27
C PRO A 59 -5.25 29.57 43.99
N LEU A 60 -4.63 28.97 42.98
CA LEU A 60 -4.31 29.64 41.70
C LEU A 60 -5.51 29.75 40.74
N THR A 61 -6.65 29.11 41.05
CA THR A 61 -7.85 29.09 40.19
C THR A 61 -9.12 29.05 41.06
N ALA A 62 -10.23 29.62 40.56
CA ALA A 62 -11.53 29.54 41.23
C ALA A 62 -12.01 28.08 41.38
N ARG A 63 -12.64 27.74 42.51
CA ARG A 63 -13.30 26.45 42.70
C ARG A 63 -14.64 26.48 41.94
N ALA A 64 -14.78 25.67 40.90
CA ALA A 64 -16.08 25.39 40.30
C ALA A 64 -16.88 24.44 41.22
N ASP A 65 -18.15 24.76 41.48
CA ASP A 65 -19.03 24.01 42.39
C ASP A 65 -19.43 22.62 41.85
N GLN A 66 -19.34 22.43 40.54
CA GLN A 66 -19.46 21.13 39.87
C GLN A 66 -18.34 21.01 38.83
N ARG A 67 -17.43 20.07 39.03
CA ARG A 67 -16.43 19.71 38.02
C ARG A 67 -16.91 18.48 37.27
N GLN A 68 -16.77 18.49 35.96
CA GLN A 68 -17.16 17.38 35.08
C GLN A 68 -15.91 16.81 34.43
N CYS A 69 -15.83 15.47 34.35
CA CYS A 69 -14.76 14.78 33.63
C CYS A 69 -15.34 14.39 32.29
N GLY A 70 -14.60 14.59 31.21
CA GLY A 70 -15.10 14.28 29.88
C GLY A 70 -14.37 15.00 28.75
N VAL A 71 -14.80 14.77 27.52
CA VAL A 71 -14.22 15.41 26.33
C VAL A 71 -15.24 16.39 25.76
N HIS A 72 -14.89 17.68 25.76
CA HIS A 72 -15.66 18.72 25.09
C HIS A 72 -15.38 18.73 23.59
N LEU A 73 -16.42 18.91 22.80
CA LEU A 73 -16.34 19.18 21.38
C LEU A 73 -16.53 20.69 21.17
N VAL A 74 -15.53 21.34 20.61
CA VAL A 74 -15.52 22.78 20.33
C VAL A 74 -15.52 22.99 18.82
N ASP A 75 -16.47 23.78 18.32
CA ASP A 75 -16.39 24.32 16.97
C ASP A 75 -15.45 25.52 16.98
N ILE A 76 -14.30 25.38 16.33
CA ILE A 76 -13.22 26.38 16.40
C ILE A 76 -13.48 27.61 15.53
N GLU A 77 -14.42 27.52 14.60
CA GLU A 77 -14.85 28.66 13.77
C GLU A 77 -15.89 29.48 14.51
N ALA A 78 -16.86 28.81 15.15
CA ALA A 78 -17.90 29.47 15.95
C ALA A 78 -17.39 29.95 17.32
N GLY A 79 -16.27 29.40 17.80
CA GLY A 79 -15.73 29.69 19.13
C GLY A 79 -16.62 29.17 20.25
N ALA A 80 -17.35 28.08 20.00
CA ALA A 80 -18.39 27.59 20.87
C ALA A 80 -18.21 26.11 21.22
N VAL A 81 -18.49 25.76 22.48
CA VAL A 81 -18.68 24.38 22.89
C VAL A 81 -20.00 23.89 22.30
N ILE A 82 -19.94 22.86 21.47
CA ILE A 82 -21.11 22.29 20.78
C ILE A 82 -21.51 20.90 21.30
N GLY A 83 -20.67 20.29 22.13
CA GLY A 83 -20.94 18.99 22.72
C GLY A 83 -20.05 18.67 23.91
N LEU A 84 -20.50 17.72 24.72
CA LEU A 84 -19.74 17.16 25.83
C LEU A 84 -19.98 15.66 25.90
N LEU A 85 -18.90 14.89 25.74
CA LEU A 85 -18.82 13.50 26.16
C LEU A 85 -18.49 13.46 27.66
N ARG A 86 -19.51 13.34 28.51
CA ARG A 86 -19.31 13.29 29.96
C ARG A 86 -18.95 11.87 30.40
N PHE A 87 -17.88 11.73 31.17
CA PHE A 87 -17.57 10.50 31.89
C PHE A 87 -18.27 10.52 33.26
N SER A 88 -19.14 9.53 33.49
CA SER A 88 -19.82 9.28 34.77
C SER A 88 -19.24 8.02 35.42
N GLY A 89 -18.79 8.10 36.67
CA GLY A 89 -18.12 7.00 37.38
C GLY A 89 -16.76 7.42 37.94
N ASP A 90 -15.80 6.49 38.00
CA ASP A 90 -14.50 6.67 38.65
C ASP A 90 -13.46 7.47 37.83
N VAL A 91 -13.76 7.86 36.59
CA VAL A 91 -12.82 8.68 35.79
C VAL A 91 -12.86 10.12 36.25
N GLN A 92 -11.79 10.54 36.89
CA GLN A 92 -11.66 11.89 37.42
C GLN A 92 -10.62 12.73 36.67
N GLU A 93 -9.80 12.12 35.82
CA GLU A 93 -8.70 12.79 35.11
C GLU A 93 -8.57 12.30 33.66
N ILE A 94 -8.17 13.22 32.79
CA ILE A 94 -7.85 12.98 31.38
C ILE A 94 -6.42 13.49 31.14
N PHE A 95 -5.54 12.62 30.68
CA PHE A 95 -4.14 12.97 30.42
C PHE A 95 -3.90 13.42 28.98
N ASP A 96 -4.57 12.78 28.03
CA ASP A 96 -4.44 13.08 26.61
C ASP A 96 -5.73 12.76 25.84
N VAL A 97 -5.90 13.39 24.68
CA VAL A 97 -7.00 13.15 23.73
C VAL A 97 -6.37 13.01 22.36
N GLN A 98 -6.61 11.88 21.69
CA GLN A 98 -6.07 11.59 20.37
C GLN A 98 -7.18 11.07 19.44
N ILE A 99 -7.10 11.44 18.17
CA ILE A 99 -7.99 10.94 17.12
C ILE A 99 -7.20 9.93 16.30
N LEU A 100 -7.66 8.69 16.30
CA LEU A 100 -7.02 7.60 15.59
C LEU A 100 -7.59 7.49 14.17
N PRO A 101 -6.75 7.21 13.15
CA PRO A 101 -7.16 7.27 11.74
C PRO A 101 -8.19 6.21 11.32
N HIS A 102 -8.41 5.12 12.07
CA HIS A 102 -9.41 4.08 11.78
C HIS A 102 -9.98 3.41 13.05
N ARG A 103 -11.25 2.96 13.01
CA ARG A 103 -11.80 1.96 13.96
C ARG A 103 -11.12 0.62 13.68
N ALA A 104 -10.11 0.26 14.45
CA ALA A 104 -9.62 -1.10 14.54
C ALA A 104 -9.63 -1.52 16.01
N PRO A 105 -10.33 -2.59 16.40
CA PRO A 105 -10.19 -3.18 17.74
C PRO A 105 -8.82 -3.87 17.96
N VAL A 106 -7.81 -3.59 17.11
CA VAL A 106 -6.58 -4.39 16.97
C VAL A 106 -5.33 -3.68 17.50
N VAL A 107 -5.36 -2.37 17.76
CA VAL A 107 -4.16 -1.67 18.27
C VAL A 107 -3.87 -2.04 19.73
N ILE A 108 -4.86 -2.55 20.45
CA ILE A 108 -4.73 -2.94 21.84
C ILE A 108 -5.27 -4.37 21.97
N GLY A 109 -4.39 -5.35 22.13
CA GLY A 109 -4.81 -6.74 22.36
C GLY A 109 -5.69 -6.86 23.61
N PRO A 110 -6.65 -7.80 23.67
CA PRO A 110 -7.65 -7.92 24.73
C PRO A 110 -7.08 -8.02 26.16
N GLU A 111 -5.81 -8.41 26.29
CA GLU A 111 -5.06 -8.55 27.54
C GLU A 111 -4.34 -7.25 27.96
N SER A 112 -4.43 -6.18 27.17
CA SER A 112 -3.67 -4.96 27.45
C SER A 112 -4.22 -4.24 28.69
N PRO A 113 -3.34 -3.81 29.62
CA PRO A 113 -3.74 -2.96 30.74
C PRO A 113 -4.42 -1.65 30.33
N LEU A 114 -4.21 -1.19 29.09
CA LEU A 114 -4.85 0.01 28.54
C LEU A 114 -6.35 -0.18 28.27
N LEU A 115 -6.81 -1.41 28.01
CA LEU A 115 -8.24 -1.71 27.82
C LEU A 115 -9.04 -1.67 29.12
N ALA A 116 -8.40 -1.95 30.27
CA ALA A 116 -9.06 -1.98 31.57
C ALA A 116 -9.67 -0.61 31.97
N THR A 117 -9.22 0.48 31.35
CA THR A 117 -9.70 1.85 31.57
C THR A 117 -10.23 2.51 30.30
N THR A 118 -10.50 1.74 29.25
CA THR A 118 -11.07 2.26 28.00
C THR A 118 -12.60 2.26 28.08
N TYR A 119 -13.23 3.36 27.68
CA TYR A 119 -14.68 3.49 27.66
C TYR A 119 -15.19 3.33 26.23
N GLU A 120 -16.04 2.32 26.03
CA GLU A 120 -16.80 2.19 24.79
C GLU A 120 -18.02 3.13 24.86
N LEU A 121 -18.16 3.98 23.84
CA LEU A 121 -19.30 4.87 23.68
C LEU A 121 -20.52 4.02 23.31
N PRO A 122 -21.57 3.93 24.15
CA PRO A 122 -22.75 3.14 23.81
C PRO A 122 -23.43 3.72 22.57
N ASP A 123 -23.99 2.87 21.71
CA ASP A 123 -24.66 3.29 20.47
C ASP A 123 -25.76 4.34 20.72
N ALA A 124 -26.38 4.30 21.91
CA ALA A 124 -27.38 5.27 22.36
C ALA A 124 -26.83 6.69 22.64
N ALA A 125 -25.51 6.88 22.72
CA ALA A 125 -24.88 8.20 22.81
C ALA A 125 -24.56 8.80 21.43
N LEU A 126 -24.47 7.96 20.39
CA LEU A 126 -24.25 8.40 19.00
C LEU A 126 -25.51 9.02 18.39
N THR A 127 -26.69 8.68 18.92
CA THR A 127 -27.98 9.25 18.49
C THR A 127 -28.19 10.73 18.90
N LEU A 128 -27.27 11.30 19.69
CA LEU A 128 -27.26 12.72 20.07
C LEU A 128 -26.30 13.57 19.22
N LEU A 129 -25.53 12.96 18.31
CA LEU A 129 -24.73 13.68 17.32
C LEU A 129 -25.65 14.26 16.25
N ALA A 130 -25.25 15.38 15.62
CA ALA A 130 -26.00 15.95 14.49
C ALA A 130 -26.37 14.83 13.51
N PRO A 131 -27.61 14.80 12.97
CA PRO A 131 -28.04 13.72 12.09
C PRO A 131 -27.00 13.57 10.99
N THR A 132 -26.44 12.37 10.88
CA THR A 132 -25.49 12.06 9.82
C THR A 132 -26.16 12.39 8.50
N ASP A 133 -25.46 13.10 7.62
CA ASP A 133 -25.96 13.39 6.28
C ASP A 133 -26.38 12.06 5.64
N PRO A 134 -27.66 11.86 5.25
CA PRO A 134 -28.14 10.62 4.67
C PRO A 134 -27.28 10.15 3.48
N VAL A 135 -26.67 11.09 2.76
CA VAL A 135 -25.77 10.79 1.64
C VAL A 135 -24.44 10.27 2.14
N GLN A 136 -23.89 10.81 3.22
CA GLN A 136 -22.68 10.26 3.85
C GLN A 136 -22.92 8.86 4.40
N GLU A 137 -24.09 8.59 5.01
CA GLU A 137 -24.45 7.23 5.44
C GLU A 137 -24.56 6.26 4.27
N ALA A 138 -25.20 6.69 3.17
CA ALA A 138 -25.31 5.91 1.96
C ALA A 138 -23.94 5.63 1.33
N MET A 139 -23.05 6.63 1.25
CA MET A 139 -21.67 6.48 0.76
C MET A 139 -20.86 5.51 1.63
N ALA A 140 -20.98 5.62 2.96
CA ALA A 140 -20.31 4.71 3.89
C ALA A 140 -20.87 3.28 3.76
N ALA A 141 -22.17 3.12 3.56
CA ALA A 141 -22.79 1.81 3.32
C ALA A 141 -22.32 1.19 2.00
N ALA A 142 -22.31 1.96 0.91
CA ALA A 142 -21.78 1.53 -0.39
C ALA A 142 -20.30 1.15 -0.30
N SER A 143 -19.50 1.91 0.46
CA SER A 143 -18.08 1.62 0.68
C SER A 143 -17.84 0.32 1.46
N ARG A 144 -18.68 0.01 2.45
CA ARG A 144 -18.62 -1.28 3.16
C ARG A 144 -18.91 -2.45 2.23
N LEU A 145 -19.98 -2.36 1.42
CA LEU A 145 -20.31 -3.38 0.42
C LEU A 145 -19.14 -3.59 -0.56
N HIS A 146 -18.50 -2.50 -0.99
CA HIS A 146 -17.34 -2.56 -1.87
C HIS A 146 -16.15 -3.25 -1.20
N ALA A 147 -15.83 -2.88 0.04
CA ALA A 147 -14.73 -3.48 0.81
C ALA A 147 -14.95 -4.97 1.12
N GLU A 148 -16.19 -5.40 1.28
CA GLU A 148 -16.60 -6.80 1.47
C GLU A 148 -16.56 -7.62 0.17
N GLY A 149 -16.42 -6.97 -0.99
CA GLY A 149 -16.41 -7.62 -2.30
C GLY A 149 -17.80 -7.88 -2.88
N SER A 150 -18.87 -7.35 -2.27
CA SER A 150 -20.24 -7.38 -2.80
C SER A 150 -20.40 -6.35 -3.93
N LEU A 151 -19.67 -6.56 -5.02
CA LEU A 151 -19.48 -5.57 -6.09
C LEU A 151 -20.80 -5.14 -6.74
N ASP A 152 -21.72 -6.07 -7.03
CA ASP A 152 -23.00 -5.74 -7.67
C ASP A 152 -23.86 -4.82 -6.78
N GLU A 153 -23.88 -5.08 -5.47
CA GLU A 153 -24.62 -4.28 -4.49
C GLU A 153 -23.97 -2.91 -4.29
N ALA A 154 -22.63 -2.87 -4.22
CA ALA A 154 -21.87 -1.62 -4.14
C ALA A 154 -22.09 -0.73 -5.36
N ILE A 155 -22.02 -1.29 -6.57
CA ILE A 155 -22.29 -0.59 -7.84
C ILE A 155 -23.71 -0.03 -7.83
N ALA A 156 -24.71 -0.83 -7.43
CA ALA A 156 -26.09 -0.37 -7.36
C ALA A 156 -26.27 0.77 -6.35
N ALA A 157 -25.61 0.70 -5.19
CA ALA A 157 -25.66 1.73 -4.16
C ALA A 157 -25.00 3.04 -4.63
N TYR A 158 -23.76 2.98 -5.13
CA TYR A 158 -23.07 4.16 -5.66
C TYR A 158 -23.79 4.80 -6.84
N ARG A 159 -24.39 3.99 -7.73
CA ARG A 159 -25.19 4.50 -8.85
C ARG A 159 -26.40 5.28 -8.36
N ARG A 160 -27.12 4.77 -7.36
CA ARG A 160 -28.26 5.48 -6.76
C ARG A 160 -27.83 6.85 -6.20
N ILE A 161 -26.73 6.89 -5.46
CA ILE A 161 -26.20 8.14 -4.90
C ILE A 161 -25.81 9.12 -6.01
N ALA A 162 -25.12 8.63 -7.04
CA ALA A 162 -24.70 9.43 -8.19
C ALA A 162 -25.88 9.94 -9.04
N ASP A 163 -27.00 9.20 -9.09
CA ASP A 163 -28.23 9.61 -9.77
C ASP A 163 -29.01 10.65 -8.95
N GLU A 164 -29.01 10.52 -7.62
CA GLU A 164 -29.64 11.48 -6.68
C GLU A 164 -28.84 12.77 -6.53
N GLN A 165 -27.50 12.69 -6.63
CA GLN A 165 -26.58 13.83 -6.60
C GLN A 165 -25.63 13.82 -7.81
N PRO A 166 -26.10 14.25 -8.99
CA PRO A 166 -25.32 14.22 -10.23
C PRO A 166 -24.05 15.09 -10.21
N ASP A 167 -23.99 16.08 -9.33
CA ASP A 167 -22.86 17.01 -9.15
C ASP A 167 -21.85 16.57 -8.08
N MET A 168 -22.10 15.44 -7.40
CA MET A 168 -21.17 14.88 -6.41
C MET A 168 -20.04 14.10 -7.11
N ALA A 169 -18.90 14.77 -7.34
CA ALA A 169 -17.73 14.17 -7.98
C ALA A 169 -17.25 12.88 -7.28
N GLU A 170 -17.32 12.85 -5.95
CA GLU A 170 -16.93 11.69 -5.15
C GLU A 170 -17.81 10.46 -5.43
N ALA A 171 -19.12 10.63 -5.57
CA ALA A 171 -20.03 9.51 -5.89
C ALA A 171 -19.73 8.92 -7.26
N GLN A 172 -19.46 9.77 -8.27
CA GLN A 172 -19.05 9.33 -9.60
C GLN A 172 -17.70 8.60 -9.58
N HIS A 173 -16.73 9.10 -8.79
CA HIS A 173 -15.42 8.45 -8.65
C HIS A 173 -15.56 7.06 -8.02
N GLN A 174 -16.29 6.94 -6.91
CA GLN A 174 -16.50 5.66 -6.24
C GLN A 174 -17.30 4.66 -7.08
N LEU A 175 -18.31 5.12 -7.82
CA LEU A 175 -19.02 4.31 -8.82
C LEU A 175 -18.04 3.75 -9.87
N GLY A 176 -17.15 4.60 -10.39
CA GLY A 176 -16.13 4.22 -11.35
C GLY A 176 -15.13 3.19 -10.82
N LEU A 177 -14.73 3.30 -9.55
CA LEU A 177 -13.88 2.31 -8.88
C LEU A 177 -14.59 0.96 -8.74
N ALA A 178 -15.81 0.94 -8.20
CA ALA A 178 -16.59 -0.29 -8.03
C ALA A 178 -16.86 -0.99 -9.37
N LEU A 179 -17.17 -0.22 -10.42
CA LEU A 179 -17.31 -0.75 -11.79
C LEU A 179 -16.00 -1.31 -12.35
N SER A 180 -14.86 -0.68 -12.05
CA SER A 180 -13.54 -1.18 -12.47
C SER A 180 -13.17 -2.50 -11.80
N ASP A 181 -13.54 -2.66 -10.52
CA ASP A 181 -13.32 -3.90 -9.79
C ASP A 181 -14.28 -5.02 -10.26
N GLY A 182 -15.49 -4.64 -10.69
CA GLY A 182 -16.44 -5.54 -11.39
C GLY A 182 -16.14 -5.76 -12.87
N GLU A 183 -15.01 -5.26 -13.38
CA GLU A 183 -14.58 -5.37 -14.79
C GLU A 183 -15.55 -4.77 -15.83
N HIS A 184 -16.44 -3.88 -15.39
CA HIS A 184 -17.34 -3.12 -16.25
C HIS A 184 -16.61 -1.89 -16.82
N TRP A 185 -15.62 -2.14 -17.70
CA TRP A 185 -14.64 -1.13 -18.11
C TRP A 185 -15.22 0.13 -18.73
N GLN A 186 -16.16 0.02 -19.68
CA GLN A 186 -16.71 1.21 -20.34
C GLN A 186 -17.58 2.04 -19.38
N PRO A 187 -18.55 1.46 -18.64
CA PRO A 187 -19.27 2.18 -17.59
C PRO A 187 -18.35 2.82 -16.53
N ALA A 188 -17.26 2.15 -16.14
CA ALA A 188 -16.29 2.69 -15.20
C ALA A 188 -15.62 3.97 -15.73
N ILE A 189 -15.19 3.94 -16.99
CA ILE A 189 -14.58 5.10 -17.67
C ILE A 189 -15.57 6.25 -17.77
N ASP A 190 -16.83 5.99 -18.16
CA ASP A 190 -17.85 7.03 -18.27
C ASP A 190 -18.10 7.72 -16.90
N ALA A 191 -18.14 6.95 -15.81
CA ALA A 191 -18.30 7.48 -14.45
C ALA A 191 -17.07 8.30 -14.00
N LEU A 192 -15.86 7.80 -14.28
CA LEU A 192 -14.61 8.49 -13.93
C LEU A 192 -14.43 9.79 -14.74
N GLU A 193 -14.79 9.80 -16.02
CA GLU A 193 -14.80 11.00 -16.84
C GLU A 193 -15.77 12.06 -16.30
N ARG A 194 -16.95 11.65 -15.81
CA ARG A 194 -17.88 12.54 -15.10
C ARG A 194 -17.30 13.08 -13.81
N ALA A 195 -16.66 12.23 -12.99
CA ALA A 195 -15.99 12.67 -11.77
C ALA A 195 -14.93 13.75 -12.06
N ILE A 196 -14.14 13.56 -13.12
CA ILE A 196 -13.10 14.50 -13.56
C ILE A 196 -13.69 15.78 -14.17
N ALA A 197 -14.85 15.69 -14.83
CA ALA A 197 -15.54 16.88 -15.34
C ALA A 197 -16.05 17.78 -14.20
N LEU A 198 -16.48 17.17 -13.09
CA LEU A 198 -16.93 17.87 -11.88
C LEU A 198 -15.76 18.40 -11.04
N ASP A 199 -14.68 17.63 -10.92
CA ASP A 199 -13.44 18.03 -10.26
C ASP A 199 -12.19 17.71 -11.11
N PRO A 200 -11.76 18.64 -11.97
CA PRO A 200 -10.59 18.46 -12.82
C PRO A 200 -9.26 18.36 -12.06
N ALA A 201 -9.23 18.74 -10.78
CA ALA A 201 -8.05 18.71 -9.92
C ALA A 201 -7.99 17.44 -9.04
N ASN A 202 -8.86 16.47 -9.28
CA ASN A 202 -8.83 15.19 -8.57
C ASN A 202 -7.80 14.23 -9.20
N ALA A 203 -6.55 14.32 -8.75
CA ALA A 203 -5.48 13.42 -9.18
C ALA A 203 -5.80 11.92 -8.93
N PRO A 204 -6.38 11.52 -7.78
CA PRO A 204 -6.86 10.15 -7.57
C PRO A 204 -7.84 9.65 -8.64
N ALA A 205 -8.85 10.45 -9.02
CA ALA A 205 -9.80 10.08 -10.07
C ALA A 205 -9.14 9.95 -11.45
N LEU A 206 -8.17 10.82 -11.78
CA LEU A 206 -7.37 10.70 -13.00
C LEU A 206 -6.54 9.39 -13.03
N ASN A 207 -5.95 8.99 -11.90
CA ASN A 207 -5.26 7.71 -11.78
C ASN A 207 -6.22 6.52 -11.94
N SER A 208 -7.41 6.58 -11.34
CA SER A 208 -8.45 5.56 -11.51
C SER A 208 -8.89 5.43 -12.98
N LEU A 209 -9.10 6.55 -13.67
CA LEU A 209 -9.42 6.57 -15.10
C LEU A 209 -8.31 5.91 -15.92
N ALA A 210 -7.06 6.30 -15.67
CA ALA A 210 -5.92 5.72 -16.36
C ALA A 210 -5.81 4.21 -16.15
N LEU A 211 -6.06 3.72 -14.93
CA LEU A 211 -6.06 2.29 -14.64
C LEU A 211 -7.17 1.55 -15.40
N ALA A 212 -8.40 2.08 -15.45
CA ALA A 212 -9.51 1.49 -16.19
C ALA A 212 -9.25 1.47 -17.71
N LEU A 213 -8.66 2.53 -18.25
CA LEU A 213 -8.20 2.60 -19.64
C LEU A 213 -7.13 1.54 -19.94
N ALA A 214 -6.12 1.41 -19.08
CA ALA A 214 -5.05 0.43 -19.25
C ALA A 214 -5.58 -1.01 -19.18
N ARG A 215 -6.46 -1.32 -18.22
CA ARG A 215 -7.09 -2.65 -18.08
C ARG A 215 -8.00 -3.01 -19.25
N SER A 216 -8.56 -2.02 -19.94
CA SER A 216 -9.33 -2.23 -21.19
C SER A 216 -8.47 -2.15 -22.46
N GLY A 217 -7.14 -2.15 -22.34
CA GLY A 217 -6.21 -2.19 -23.47
C GLY A 217 -5.98 -0.84 -24.18
N ARG A 218 -6.53 0.27 -23.66
CA ARG A 218 -6.39 1.62 -24.20
C ARG A 218 -5.16 2.32 -23.60
N TYR A 219 -3.97 1.81 -23.90
CA TYR A 219 -2.74 2.20 -23.20
C TYR A 219 -2.34 3.66 -23.43
N GLU A 220 -2.46 4.18 -24.64
CA GLU A 220 -2.10 5.57 -24.98
C GLU A 220 -3.00 6.57 -24.23
N ALA A 221 -4.30 6.28 -24.16
CA ALA A 221 -5.23 7.09 -23.39
C ALA A 221 -4.94 7.02 -21.88
N ALA A 222 -4.54 5.85 -21.37
CA ALA A 222 -4.11 5.69 -19.98
C ALA A 222 -2.87 6.54 -19.66
N LEU A 223 -1.86 6.54 -20.54
CA LEU A 223 -0.66 7.37 -20.38
C LEU A 223 -1.03 8.86 -20.31
N ALA A 224 -1.90 9.35 -21.19
CA ALA A 224 -2.36 10.74 -21.16
C ALA A 224 -3.12 11.09 -19.86
N ALA A 225 -3.93 10.17 -19.33
CA ALA A 225 -4.62 10.37 -18.05
C ALA A 225 -3.66 10.41 -16.86
N TRP A 226 -2.63 9.55 -16.80
CA TRP A 226 -1.58 9.66 -15.77
C TRP A 226 -0.72 10.92 -15.92
N GLU A 227 -0.42 11.35 -17.15
CA GLU A 227 0.26 12.64 -17.36
C GLU A 227 -0.54 13.79 -16.77
N ARG A 228 -1.86 13.83 -16.99
CA ARG A 228 -2.74 14.81 -16.35
C ARG A 228 -2.73 14.69 -14.83
N ALA A 229 -2.79 13.48 -14.27
CA ALA A 229 -2.70 13.26 -12.83
C ALA A 229 -1.41 13.85 -12.24
N LEU A 230 -0.30 13.72 -12.98
CA LEU A 230 1.03 14.20 -12.56
C LEU A 230 1.26 15.69 -12.82
N VAL A 231 0.45 16.32 -13.68
CA VAL A 231 0.37 17.79 -13.76
C VAL A 231 -0.32 18.35 -12.53
N VAL A 232 -1.40 17.72 -12.07
CA VAL A 232 -2.16 18.10 -10.87
C VAL A 232 -1.34 17.87 -9.60
N ASP A 233 -0.77 16.67 -9.44
CA ASP A 233 0.10 16.32 -8.33
C ASP A 233 1.39 15.66 -8.85
N LYS A 234 2.47 16.45 -8.89
CA LYS A 234 3.80 16.01 -9.36
C LYS A 234 4.43 14.93 -8.47
N GLN A 235 3.97 14.81 -7.21
CA GLN A 235 4.46 13.88 -6.21
C GLN A 235 3.56 12.65 -6.05
N PHE A 236 2.57 12.45 -6.93
CA PHE A 236 1.67 11.32 -6.85
C PHE A 236 2.36 9.99 -7.23
N ALA A 237 2.97 9.36 -6.23
CA ALA A 237 3.78 8.14 -6.38
C ALA A 237 3.01 6.99 -7.04
N LEU A 238 1.75 6.78 -6.66
CA LEU A 238 0.91 5.71 -7.21
C LEU A 238 0.68 5.88 -8.71
N ALA A 239 0.41 7.11 -9.18
CA ALA A 239 0.25 7.39 -10.60
C ALA A 239 1.54 7.14 -11.39
N ARG A 240 2.71 7.53 -10.86
CA ARG A 240 4.01 7.24 -11.50
C ARG A 240 4.28 5.74 -11.55
N PHE A 241 4.10 5.04 -10.44
CA PHE A 241 4.28 3.60 -10.42
C PHE A 241 3.36 2.89 -11.42
N ASN A 242 2.06 3.20 -11.45
CA ASN A 242 1.15 2.59 -12.41
C ASN A 242 1.50 2.92 -13.87
N ARG A 243 1.87 4.19 -14.15
CA ARG A 243 2.33 4.61 -15.47
C ARG A 243 3.60 3.86 -15.89
N SER A 244 4.53 3.63 -14.95
CA SER A 244 5.77 2.91 -15.20
C SER A 244 5.54 1.52 -15.79
N LEU A 245 4.56 0.78 -15.25
CA LEU A 245 4.26 -0.59 -15.70
C LEU A 245 3.78 -0.59 -17.16
N ILE A 246 2.99 0.41 -17.56
CA ILE A 246 2.52 0.55 -18.94
C ILE A 246 3.62 1.05 -19.87
N LEU A 247 4.44 2.02 -19.44
CA LEU A 247 5.59 2.48 -20.21
C LEU A 247 6.56 1.33 -20.50
N LEU A 248 6.87 0.50 -19.50
CA LEU A 248 7.72 -0.68 -19.65
C LEU A 248 7.10 -1.71 -20.60
N LYS A 249 5.79 -1.97 -20.47
CA LYS A 249 5.06 -2.89 -21.36
C LYS A 249 5.11 -2.45 -22.84
N LEU A 250 5.08 -1.15 -23.09
CA LEU A 250 5.12 -0.57 -24.44
C LEU A 250 6.54 -0.36 -24.99
N GLY A 251 7.59 -0.69 -24.23
CA GLY A 251 8.98 -0.50 -24.65
C GLY A 251 9.54 0.90 -24.41
N HIS A 252 8.81 1.80 -23.73
CA HIS A 252 9.29 3.12 -23.33
C HIS A 252 10.20 3.04 -22.08
N HIS A 253 11.27 2.24 -22.17
CA HIS A 253 12.07 1.81 -21.03
C HIS A 253 12.69 2.95 -20.21
N ALA A 254 13.23 3.99 -20.86
CA ALA A 254 13.90 5.09 -20.14
C ALA A 254 12.95 5.81 -19.17
N GLN A 255 11.75 6.16 -19.63
CA GLN A 255 10.74 6.78 -18.77
C GLN A 255 10.12 5.77 -17.80
N GLY A 256 9.85 4.55 -18.27
CA GLY A 256 9.29 3.48 -17.46
C GLY A 256 10.15 3.19 -16.23
N TRP A 257 11.45 2.96 -16.40
CA TRP A 257 12.35 2.70 -15.28
C TRP A 257 12.52 3.91 -14.35
N SER A 258 12.52 5.13 -14.89
CA SER A 258 12.58 6.35 -14.07
C SER A 258 11.34 6.51 -13.18
N ASP A 259 10.15 6.22 -13.70
CA ASP A 259 8.92 6.28 -12.92
C ASP A 259 8.80 5.10 -11.94
N PHE A 260 9.34 3.94 -12.29
CA PHE A 260 9.32 2.75 -11.44
C PHE A 260 10.09 2.93 -10.12
N GLU A 261 11.06 3.85 -10.05
CA GLU A 261 11.72 4.22 -8.79
C GLU A 261 10.77 4.86 -7.77
N TRP A 262 9.59 5.35 -8.20
CA TRP A 262 8.59 5.90 -7.29
C TRP A 262 7.86 4.85 -6.46
N ARG A 263 8.13 3.57 -6.69
CA ARG A 263 7.65 2.46 -5.85
C ARG A 263 8.07 2.62 -4.38
N TRP A 264 9.20 3.27 -4.11
CA TRP A 264 9.71 3.50 -2.76
C TRP A 264 8.88 4.48 -1.93
N GLN A 265 7.96 5.20 -2.56
CA GLN A 265 7.05 6.15 -1.92
C GLN A 265 5.66 5.55 -1.71
N LEU A 266 5.44 4.29 -2.11
CA LEU A 266 4.17 3.60 -1.91
C LEU A 266 4.06 3.03 -0.49
N PRO A 267 2.83 2.91 0.05
CA PRO A 267 2.59 2.20 1.30
C PRO A 267 3.15 0.77 1.24
N GLY A 268 3.82 0.34 2.31
CA GLY A 268 4.41 -1.01 2.39
C GLY A 268 5.78 -1.16 1.73
N ALA A 269 6.32 -0.12 1.09
CA ALA A 269 7.69 -0.14 0.59
C ALA A 269 8.68 -0.28 1.76
N ASN A 270 9.67 -1.17 1.61
CA ASN A 270 10.69 -1.44 2.63
C ASN A 270 12.10 -1.28 2.04
N PRO A 271 12.58 -0.04 1.84
CA PRO A 271 13.91 0.19 1.29
C PRO A 271 15.00 -0.29 2.25
N LEU A 272 16.12 -0.77 1.70
CA LEU A 272 17.29 -1.11 2.49
C LEU A 272 17.91 0.16 3.08
N HIS A 273 17.97 0.25 4.40
CA HIS A 273 18.58 1.37 5.12
C HIS A 273 19.99 1.02 5.58
N CYS A 274 21.01 1.55 4.90
CA CYS A 274 22.41 1.40 5.28
C CYS A 274 23.21 2.68 4.97
N PRO A 275 24.36 2.92 5.64
CA PRO A 275 25.15 4.13 5.46
C PRO A 275 25.91 4.18 4.12
N GLN A 276 26.10 3.03 3.46
CA GLN A 276 26.71 2.96 2.14
C GLN A 276 25.85 3.72 1.12
N PRO A 277 26.46 4.35 0.09
CA PRO A 277 25.69 4.99 -0.96
C PRO A 277 24.99 3.96 -1.85
N GLN A 278 23.83 4.35 -2.39
CA GLN A 278 23.20 3.62 -3.47
C GLN A 278 23.94 3.87 -4.78
N TRP A 279 24.40 2.81 -5.45
CA TRP A 279 25.11 2.86 -6.72
C TRP A 279 24.24 3.44 -7.83
N GLN A 280 24.80 4.36 -8.62
CA GLN A 280 24.06 5.09 -9.66
C GLN A 280 24.37 4.61 -11.09
N GLY A 281 25.23 3.60 -11.25
CA GLY A 281 25.62 3.05 -12.56
C GLY A 281 27.06 3.40 -12.99
N GLU A 282 27.76 4.18 -12.18
CA GLU A 282 29.14 4.58 -12.41
C GLU A 282 30.13 3.38 -12.37
N ASP A 283 31.30 3.54 -12.97
CA ASP A 283 32.34 2.50 -12.95
C ASP A 283 32.99 2.41 -11.56
N ILE A 284 32.83 1.27 -10.91
CA ILE A 284 33.24 1.00 -9.54
C ILE A 284 34.14 -0.25 -9.45
N ARG A 285 34.98 -0.53 -10.45
CA ARG A 285 35.85 -1.73 -10.49
C ARG A 285 36.79 -1.90 -9.29
N ALA A 286 36.97 -0.88 -8.46
CA ALA A 286 37.71 -0.96 -7.21
C ALA A 286 36.84 -1.34 -5.99
N GLN A 287 35.51 -1.34 -6.12
CA GLN A 287 34.54 -1.47 -5.03
C GLN A 287 33.67 -2.73 -5.16
N ARG A 288 33.11 -3.15 -4.04
CA ARG A 288 32.18 -4.27 -3.91
C ARG A 288 30.74 -3.75 -3.93
N LEU A 289 29.92 -4.33 -4.79
CA LEU A 289 28.51 -3.97 -4.97
C LEU A 289 27.61 -5.01 -4.31
N LEU A 290 26.73 -4.57 -3.41
CA LEU A 290 25.60 -5.37 -2.93
C LEU A 290 24.39 -5.18 -3.85
N VAL A 291 23.89 -6.26 -4.44
CA VAL A 291 22.58 -6.27 -5.10
C VAL A 291 21.59 -7.00 -4.20
N HIS A 292 20.54 -6.32 -3.74
CA HIS A 292 19.58 -6.92 -2.81
C HIS A 292 18.20 -7.13 -3.43
N SER A 293 17.51 -8.15 -2.93
CA SER A 293 16.15 -8.49 -3.27
C SER A 293 15.12 -7.48 -2.76
N GLU A 294 14.00 -7.37 -3.47
CA GLU A 294 12.83 -6.56 -3.04
C GLU A 294 11.47 -7.13 -3.50
N GLN A 295 11.41 -8.01 -4.50
CA GLN A 295 10.17 -8.60 -5.05
C GLN A 295 10.13 -10.13 -4.93
N GLY A 296 9.08 -10.74 -5.48
CA GLY A 296 8.87 -12.18 -5.47
C GLY A 296 9.93 -12.97 -6.25
N ASN A 297 9.97 -14.28 -6.02
CA ASN A 297 11.00 -15.17 -6.58
C ASN A 297 11.10 -15.12 -8.11
N GLY A 298 9.96 -15.03 -8.81
CA GLY A 298 9.94 -14.97 -10.27
C GLY A 298 10.60 -13.70 -10.82
N ASP A 299 10.32 -12.56 -10.21
CA ASP A 299 10.93 -11.27 -10.57
C ASP A 299 12.44 -11.30 -10.36
N GLN A 300 12.90 -11.96 -9.31
CA GLN A 300 14.31 -12.09 -8.99
C GLN A 300 15.05 -12.87 -10.08
N ILE A 301 14.54 -14.05 -10.43
CA ILE A 301 15.06 -14.90 -11.51
C ILE A 301 15.02 -14.15 -12.84
N GLN A 302 13.97 -13.37 -13.10
CA GLN A 302 13.89 -12.55 -14.30
C GLN A 302 15.01 -11.50 -14.31
N PHE A 303 15.25 -10.77 -13.23
CA PHE A 303 16.20 -9.66 -13.20
C PHE A 303 17.67 -10.06 -13.00
N TRP A 304 17.95 -11.31 -12.60
CA TRP A 304 19.31 -11.84 -12.55
C TRP A 304 20.09 -11.74 -13.86
N ARG A 305 19.37 -11.64 -14.99
CA ARG A 305 19.94 -11.38 -16.31
C ARG A 305 20.79 -10.09 -16.40
N TYR A 306 20.63 -9.17 -15.45
CA TYR A 306 21.37 -7.91 -15.39
C TYR A 306 22.62 -7.98 -14.49
N LEU A 307 22.80 -9.06 -13.73
CA LEU A 307 23.90 -9.18 -12.77
C LEU A 307 25.27 -9.24 -13.45
N GLU A 308 25.39 -9.93 -14.58
CA GLU A 308 26.64 -9.96 -15.36
C GLU A 308 27.05 -8.55 -15.83
N LEU A 309 26.08 -7.73 -16.25
CA LEU A 309 26.32 -6.36 -16.68
C LEU A 309 26.75 -5.45 -15.52
N ALA A 310 26.14 -5.63 -14.35
CA ALA A 310 26.55 -4.93 -13.12
C ALA A 310 27.94 -5.38 -12.66
N ARG A 311 28.22 -6.69 -12.74
CA ARG A 311 29.51 -7.28 -12.39
C ARG A 311 30.67 -6.72 -13.19
N ALA A 312 30.45 -6.42 -14.47
CA ALA A 312 31.45 -5.80 -15.34
C ALA A 312 31.86 -4.37 -14.90
N ARG A 313 31.09 -3.76 -13.99
CA ARG A 313 31.32 -2.41 -13.43
C ARG A 313 31.89 -2.44 -12.02
N CYS A 314 31.96 -3.58 -11.33
CA CYS A 314 32.45 -3.66 -9.95
C CYS A 314 33.61 -4.65 -9.78
N ARG A 315 34.31 -4.58 -8.64
CA ARG A 315 35.34 -5.56 -8.26
C ARG A 315 34.73 -6.93 -8.00
N GLU A 316 33.59 -6.91 -7.32
CA GLU A 316 32.87 -8.06 -6.81
C GLU A 316 31.39 -7.70 -6.66
N LEU A 317 30.51 -8.63 -7.02
CA LEU A 317 29.06 -8.53 -6.89
C LEU A 317 28.59 -9.57 -5.87
N ILE A 318 27.96 -9.07 -4.82
CA ILE A 318 27.34 -9.85 -3.76
C ILE A 318 25.84 -9.75 -3.95
N TYR A 319 25.16 -10.87 -4.12
CA TYR A 319 23.72 -10.94 -4.18
C TYR A 319 23.13 -11.32 -2.81
N ALA A 320 22.11 -10.58 -2.38
CA ALA A 320 21.30 -10.89 -1.21
C ALA A 320 19.88 -11.22 -1.64
N GLY A 321 19.43 -12.44 -1.39
CA GLY A 321 18.10 -12.89 -1.81
C GLY A 321 17.48 -13.91 -0.86
N PRO A 322 16.22 -14.27 -1.09
CA PRO A 322 15.49 -15.17 -0.21
C PRO A 322 16.15 -16.55 -0.18
N GLU A 323 16.07 -17.21 0.98
CA GLU A 323 16.72 -18.51 1.26
C GLU A 323 16.56 -19.56 0.15
N PRO A 324 15.35 -19.80 -0.42
CA PRO A 324 15.16 -20.80 -1.46
C PRO A 324 15.92 -20.50 -2.78
N LEU A 325 16.37 -19.26 -2.97
CA LEU A 325 17.06 -18.82 -4.19
C LEU A 325 18.57 -18.66 -4.01
N ILE A 326 19.11 -18.79 -2.79
CA ILE A 326 20.54 -18.51 -2.51
C ILE A 326 21.44 -19.38 -3.39
N GLU A 327 21.19 -20.69 -3.41
CA GLU A 327 22.02 -21.63 -4.17
C GLU A 327 21.89 -21.43 -5.68
N LEU A 328 20.67 -21.21 -6.17
CA LEU A 328 20.44 -20.96 -7.59
C LEU A 328 21.11 -19.65 -8.04
N ALA A 329 21.03 -18.60 -7.22
CA ALA A 329 21.67 -17.32 -7.50
C ALA A 329 23.20 -17.40 -7.54
N ALA A 330 23.81 -18.31 -6.77
CA ALA A 330 25.26 -18.56 -6.83
C ALA A 330 25.71 -19.14 -8.20
N ASN A 331 24.78 -19.62 -9.02
CA ASN A 331 25.01 -20.16 -10.35
C ASN A 331 24.57 -19.19 -11.46
N VAL A 332 24.40 -17.91 -11.15
CA VAL A 332 24.09 -16.85 -12.12
C VAL A 332 25.39 -16.20 -12.61
N ASN A 333 25.47 -15.90 -13.91
CA ASN A 333 26.62 -15.20 -14.47
C ASN A 333 26.84 -13.86 -13.77
N GLY A 334 28.07 -13.67 -13.29
CA GLY A 334 28.51 -12.45 -12.63
C GLY A 334 28.19 -12.34 -11.14
N VAL A 335 27.61 -13.36 -10.51
CA VAL A 335 27.50 -13.43 -9.05
C VAL A 335 28.78 -14.05 -8.47
N ASP A 336 29.54 -13.29 -7.66
CA ASP A 336 30.71 -13.84 -6.96
C ASP A 336 30.31 -14.47 -5.61
N GLU A 337 29.26 -13.92 -4.98
CA GLU A 337 28.77 -14.36 -3.68
C GLU A 337 27.23 -14.22 -3.60
N SER A 338 26.55 -15.22 -3.02
CA SER A 338 25.10 -15.22 -2.81
C SER A 338 24.79 -15.60 -1.36
N ARG A 339 23.95 -14.82 -0.66
CA ARG A 339 23.57 -15.03 0.74
C ARG A 339 22.12 -14.65 1.03
N GLY A 340 21.63 -15.06 2.20
CA GLY A 340 20.34 -14.67 2.73
C GLY A 340 20.32 -13.21 3.21
N PRO A 341 19.12 -12.60 3.34
CA PRO A 341 19.00 -11.26 3.91
C PRO A 341 19.46 -11.28 5.37
N GLY A 342 20.29 -10.31 5.77
CA GLY A 342 20.83 -10.23 7.14
C GLY A 342 22.11 -11.04 7.39
N GLU A 343 22.52 -11.90 6.46
CA GLU A 343 23.77 -12.68 6.54
C GLU A 343 25.00 -11.95 5.99
N ILE A 344 24.81 -10.73 5.50
CA ILE A 344 25.85 -9.90 4.89
C ILE A 344 26.26 -8.81 5.89
N PRO A 345 27.48 -8.87 6.43
CA PRO A 345 28.02 -7.81 7.29
C PRO A 345 28.01 -6.45 6.58
N ARG A 346 27.74 -5.37 7.33
CA ARG A 346 27.65 -4.02 6.73
C ARG A 346 28.95 -3.56 6.08
N ASP A 347 30.11 -4.04 6.54
CA ASP A 347 31.44 -3.72 5.99
C ASP A 347 31.86 -4.61 4.81
N ARG A 348 31.00 -5.55 4.39
CA ARG A 348 31.25 -6.49 3.29
C ARG A 348 31.12 -5.86 1.91
N PHE A 349 30.42 -4.74 1.80
CA PHE A 349 30.17 -4.02 0.55
C PHE A 349 30.41 -2.52 0.73
N ASP A 350 30.70 -1.84 -0.37
CA ASP A 350 31.07 -0.42 -0.39
C ASP A 350 29.89 0.44 -0.88
N CYS A 351 29.05 -0.10 -1.76
CA CYS A 351 27.79 0.49 -2.24
C CYS A 351 26.73 -0.59 -2.49
N PHE A 352 25.47 -0.19 -2.65
CA PHE A 352 24.36 -1.13 -2.85
C PHE A 352 23.39 -0.69 -3.94
N VAL A 353 22.58 -1.61 -4.46
CA VAL A 353 21.49 -1.31 -5.40
C VAL A 353 20.35 -2.32 -5.25
N PRO A 354 19.07 -1.90 -5.28
CA PRO A 354 17.96 -2.82 -5.41
C PRO A 354 18.02 -3.53 -6.77
N LEU A 355 17.75 -4.84 -6.80
CA LEU A 355 17.83 -5.64 -8.03
C LEU A 355 17.03 -5.04 -9.19
N MET A 356 15.83 -4.52 -8.93
CA MET A 356 14.98 -3.95 -10.00
C MET A 356 15.31 -2.52 -10.38
N SER A 357 16.24 -1.86 -9.68
CA SER A 357 16.80 -0.59 -10.12
C SER A 357 17.92 -0.77 -11.16
N LEU A 358 18.47 -1.99 -11.33
CA LEU A 358 19.56 -2.25 -12.27
C LEU A 358 19.29 -1.76 -13.70
N PRO A 359 18.10 -1.96 -14.30
CA PRO A 359 17.84 -1.46 -15.65
C PRO A 359 18.02 0.05 -15.78
N LEU A 360 17.59 0.81 -14.78
CA LEU A 360 17.79 2.26 -14.74
C LEU A 360 19.27 2.61 -14.59
N ARG A 361 19.97 1.98 -13.63
CA ARG A 361 21.38 2.29 -13.32
C ARG A 361 22.31 1.96 -14.47
N LEU A 362 22.06 0.86 -15.15
CA LEU A 362 22.88 0.41 -16.28
C LEU A 362 22.58 1.18 -17.57
N GLY A 363 21.49 1.96 -17.63
CA GLY A 363 21.09 2.69 -18.84
C GLY A 363 20.91 1.75 -20.03
N LEU A 364 20.20 0.64 -19.82
CA LEU A 364 20.20 -0.48 -20.76
C LEU A 364 19.67 -0.08 -22.15
N PRO A 365 20.37 -0.47 -23.23
CA PRO A 365 19.90 -0.23 -24.60
C PRO A 365 18.82 -1.26 -25.00
N ASP A 366 18.08 -0.93 -26.05
CA ASP A 366 17.16 -1.84 -26.73
C ASP A 366 17.73 -2.16 -28.14
N PRO A 367 18.06 -3.44 -28.48
CA PRO A 367 17.91 -4.65 -27.68
C PRO A 367 19.01 -4.86 -26.62
N LEU A 368 18.70 -5.67 -25.61
CA LEU A 368 19.62 -6.02 -24.52
C LEU A 368 20.81 -6.87 -24.99
N PRO A 369 22.07 -6.50 -24.66
CA PRO A 369 23.24 -7.31 -24.93
C PRO A 369 23.39 -8.39 -23.83
N MET A 370 22.73 -9.54 -24.00
CA MET A 370 22.75 -10.63 -23.02
C MET A 370 23.22 -11.95 -23.60
N ALA A 371 24.06 -12.66 -22.85
CA ALA A 371 24.34 -14.07 -23.06
C ALA A 371 23.16 -14.91 -22.53
N THR A 372 22.72 -15.90 -23.30
CA THR A 372 21.75 -16.91 -22.87
C THR A 372 22.40 -18.30 -22.89
N PRO A 373 22.25 -19.11 -21.82
CA PRO A 373 21.55 -18.83 -20.56
C PRO A 373 22.35 -17.92 -19.61
N TYR A 374 21.67 -17.21 -18.71
CA TYR A 374 22.28 -16.38 -17.66
C TYR A 374 22.25 -17.04 -16.27
N VAL A 375 21.54 -18.16 -16.13
CA VAL A 375 21.42 -18.96 -14.91
C VAL A 375 21.75 -20.41 -15.24
N HIS A 376 22.53 -21.06 -14.39
CA HIS A 376 22.94 -22.44 -14.53
C HIS A 376 22.34 -23.31 -13.41
N VAL A 377 22.02 -24.56 -13.76
CA VAL A 377 21.52 -25.53 -12.78
C VAL A 377 22.69 -26.02 -11.92
N PRO A 378 22.58 -26.02 -10.59
CA PRO A 378 23.63 -26.56 -9.72
C PRO A 378 23.95 -28.02 -10.07
N ALA A 379 25.23 -28.39 -10.08
CA ALA A 379 25.69 -29.69 -10.58
C ALA A 379 25.09 -30.92 -9.85
N HIS A 380 24.67 -30.74 -8.59
CA HIS A 380 24.09 -31.80 -7.77
C HIS A 380 22.58 -32.02 -8.05
N VAL A 381 21.90 -31.08 -8.71
CA VAL A 381 20.47 -31.19 -9.04
C VAL A 381 20.31 -32.09 -10.26
N GLN A 382 19.56 -33.19 -10.08
CA GLN A 382 19.20 -34.09 -11.17
C GLN A 382 17.71 -34.39 -11.15
N VAL A 383 17.04 -34.15 -12.27
CA VAL A 383 15.62 -34.46 -12.47
C VAL A 383 15.52 -35.73 -13.29
N ARG A 384 14.98 -36.81 -12.72
CA ARG A 384 15.06 -38.15 -13.30
C ARG A 384 13.95 -38.41 -14.32
N ALA A 385 12.76 -37.82 -14.15
CA ALA A 385 11.64 -38.03 -15.07
C ALA A 385 11.71 -37.24 -16.39
N LEU A 386 12.79 -36.48 -16.64
CA LEU A 386 12.94 -35.73 -17.87
C LEU A 386 13.36 -36.64 -19.05
N ALA A 387 12.54 -36.62 -20.10
CA ALA A 387 12.69 -37.36 -21.34
C ALA A 387 12.34 -36.45 -22.53
N GLY A 388 12.68 -36.87 -23.75
CA GLY A 388 12.45 -36.09 -24.96
C GLY A 388 13.50 -35.01 -25.22
N ARG A 389 13.49 -34.48 -26.45
CA ARG A 389 14.51 -33.51 -26.90
C ARG A 389 14.22 -32.09 -26.44
N ARG A 390 12.98 -31.62 -26.58
CA ARG A 390 12.51 -30.32 -26.09
C ARG A 390 11.58 -30.52 -24.91
N ARG A 391 11.98 -30.01 -23.75
CA ARG A 391 11.30 -30.20 -22.46
C ARG A 391 10.76 -28.85 -22.01
N ILE A 392 9.47 -28.77 -21.72
CA ILE A 392 8.80 -27.51 -21.34
C ILE A 392 8.06 -27.72 -20.02
N GLY A 393 8.38 -26.89 -19.03
CA GLY A 393 7.66 -26.83 -17.77
C GLY A 393 6.43 -25.93 -17.85
N LEU A 394 5.33 -26.33 -17.21
CA LEU A 394 4.08 -25.59 -17.14
C LEU A 394 3.71 -25.30 -15.69
N ALA A 395 3.33 -24.06 -15.40
CA ALA A 395 2.66 -23.65 -14.17
C ALA A 395 1.51 -22.72 -14.58
N TRP A 396 0.30 -22.99 -14.07
CA TRP A 396 -0.93 -22.34 -14.53
C TRP A 396 -1.65 -21.56 -13.42
N LYS A 397 -1.28 -21.77 -12.17
CA LYS A 397 -1.86 -21.10 -11.00
C LYS A 397 -0.77 -20.41 -10.17
N GLY A 398 -1.09 -19.20 -9.73
CA GLY A 398 -0.29 -18.44 -8.79
C GLY A 398 -0.48 -18.92 -7.34
N SER A 399 -0.06 -18.08 -6.39
CA SER A 399 -0.37 -18.31 -4.99
C SER A 399 -1.82 -17.98 -4.72
N ALA A 400 -2.58 -18.92 -4.15
CA ALA A 400 -3.98 -18.70 -3.75
C ALA A 400 -4.15 -17.58 -2.70
N THR A 401 -3.07 -17.17 -2.03
CA THR A 401 -3.08 -16.06 -1.07
C THR A 401 -2.92 -14.68 -1.73
N HIS A 402 -2.63 -14.65 -3.04
CA HIS A 402 -2.51 -13.41 -3.78
C HIS A 402 -3.89 -12.81 -4.03
N LEU A 403 -4.08 -11.55 -3.65
CA LEU A 403 -5.36 -10.83 -3.78
C LEU A 403 -5.93 -10.85 -5.20
N ASP A 404 -5.05 -10.92 -6.20
CA ASP A 404 -5.40 -10.93 -7.62
C ASP A 404 -5.24 -12.29 -8.34
N ASP A 405 -5.28 -13.40 -7.60
CA ASP A 405 -5.02 -14.73 -8.20
C ASP A 405 -6.00 -15.07 -9.33
N ARG A 406 -7.28 -14.69 -9.20
CA ARG A 406 -8.33 -14.92 -10.21
C ARG A 406 -7.94 -14.43 -11.62
N ARG A 407 -7.15 -13.35 -11.73
CA ARG A 407 -6.71 -12.79 -13.02
C ARG A 407 -5.30 -13.22 -13.43
N ARG A 408 -4.64 -14.02 -12.60
CA ARG A 408 -3.26 -14.50 -12.78
C ARG A 408 -3.17 -16.02 -12.94
N SER A 409 -4.26 -16.71 -12.68
CA SER A 409 -4.42 -18.15 -12.75
C SER A 409 -5.36 -18.51 -13.90
N MET A 410 -5.17 -19.70 -14.44
CA MET A 410 -6.08 -20.32 -15.40
C MET A 410 -6.27 -21.80 -15.07
N GLU A 411 -7.17 -22.49 -15.79
CA GLU A 411 -7.38 -23.92 -15.58
C GLU A 411 -6.39 -24.76 -16.39
N LEU A 412 -6.10 -25.98 -15.92
CA LEU A 412 -5.19 -26.89 -16.61
C LEU A 412 -5.73 -27.28 -17.99
N GLU A 413 -7.05 -27.36 -18.14
CA GLU A 413 -7.78 -27.66 -19.36
C GLU A 413 -7.39 -26.73 -20.51
N ASP A 414 -7.19 -25.45 -20.21
CA ASP A 414 -6.80 -24.43 -21.19
C ASP A 414 -5.39 -24.68 -21.75
N MET A 415 -4.54 -25.40 -21.00
CA MET A 415 -3.16 -25.74 -21.36
C MET A 415 -3.04 -27.06 -22.13
N LEU A 416 -4.06 -27.92 -22.12
CA LEU A 416 -3.96 -29.27 -22.71
C LEU A 416 -3.72 -29.26 -24.22
N ALA A 417 -4.14 -28.19 -24.91
CA ALA A 417 -3.85 -28.03 -26.33
C ALA A 417 -2.33 -27.98 -26.60
N LEU A 418 -1.51 -27.48 -25.66
CA LEU A 418 -0.07 -27.41 -25.79
C LEU A 418 0.57 -28.81 -25.87
N ALA A 419 0.01 -29.79 -25.16
CA ALA A 419 0.53 -31.16 -25.13
C ALA A 419 0.52 -31.85 -26.51
N ARG A 420 -0.19 -31.29 -27.50
CA ARG A 420 -0.23 -31.79 -28.88
C ARG A 420 0.91 -31.26 -29.75
N ALA A 421 1.74 -30.34 -29.25
CA ALA A 421 2.84 -29.78 -30.01
C ALA A 421 3.86 -30.88 -30.37
N PRO A 422 4.27 -31.00 -31.65
CA PRO A 422 5.22 -32.02 -32.07
C PRO A 422 6.60 -31.80 -31.43
N ASP A 423 7.36 -32.88 -31.29
CA ASP A 423 8.75 -32.91 -30.79
C ASP A 423 8.98 -32.27 -29.42
N THR A 424 7.92 -32.13 -28.63
CA THR A 424 7.95 -31.45 -27.32
C THR A 424 7.35 -32.34 -26.24
N GLN A 425 8.01 -32.39 -25.09
CA GLN A 425 7.51 -33.05 -23.89
C GLN A 425 7.21 -31.99 -22.83
N PHE A 426 5.98 -32.00 -22.33
CA PHE A 426 5.53 -31.08 -21.30
C PHE A 426 5.56 -31.73 -19.91
N TYR A 427 5.84 -30.91 -18.91
CA TYR A 427 5.94 -31.28 -17.50
C TYR A 427 5.21 -30.26 -16.64
N SER A 428 4.36 -30.72 -15.73
CA SER A 428 3.79 -29.87 -14.67
C SER A 428 4.90 -29.51 -13.67
N LEU A 429 5.05 -28.20 -13.43
CA LEU A 429 5.79 -27.61 -12.32
C LEU A 429 4.84 -27.01 -11.28
N GLN A 430 3.53 -27.20 -11.45
CA GLN A 430 2.53 -26.71 -10.51
C GLN A 430 2.65 -27.45 -9.18
N PHE A 431 2.57 -26.71 -8.09
CA PHE A 431 2.54 -27.24 -6.73
C PHE A 431 1.60 -26.37 -5.87
N PRO A 432 0.64 -26.94 -5.12
CA PRO A 432 0.19 -28.33 -5.21
C PRO A 432 -0.64 -28.60 -6.49
N VAL A 433 -0.79 -29.88 -6.87
CA VAL A 433 -1.69 -30.35 -7.93
C VAL A 433 -2.85 -31.10 -7.29
N SER A 434 -4.09 -30.77 -7.67
CA SER A 434 -5.27 -31.49 -7.16
C SER A 434 -5.35 -32.91 -7.73
N GLY A 435 -6.07 -33.81 -7.04
CA GLY A 435 -6.28 -35.18 -7.52
C GLY A 435 -6.94 -35.25 -8.91
N ALA A 436 -7.83 -34.31 -9.23
CA ALA A 436 -8.46 -34.21 -10.55
C ALA A 436 -7.44 -33.79 -11.62
N GLU A 437 -6.59 -32.79 -11.33
CA GLU A 437 -5.54 -32.34 -12.23
C GLU A 437 -4.49 -33.44 -12.46
N VAL A 438 -4.16 -34.27 -11.46
CA VAL A 438 -3.25 -35.42 -11.62
C VAL A 438 -3.77 -36.41 -12.69
N GLU A 439 -5.06 -36.73 -12.68
CA GLU A 439 -5.66 -37.61 -13.70
C GLU A 439 -5.70 -36.95 -15.09
N LEU A 440 -5.90 -35.64 -15.14
CA LEU A 440 -5.90 -34.88 -16.38
C LEU A 440 -4.49 -34.82 -17.01
N LEU A 441 -3.45 -34.59 -16.20
CA LEU A 441 -2.05 -34.64 -16.62
C LEU A 441 -1.70 -36.01 -17.23
N LYS A 442 -2.07 -37.10 -16.54
CA LYS A 442 -1.85 -38.48 -17.01
C LYS A 442 -2.52 -38.74 -18.37
N SER A 443 -3.79 -38.40 -18.50
CA SER A 443 -4.54 -38.62 -19.74
C SER A 443 -4.06 -37.76 -20.91
N SER A 444 -3.41 -36.63 -20.61
CA SER A 444 -2.89 -35.68 -21.61
C SER A 444 -1.42 -35.89 -21.96
N GLY A 445 -0.74 -36.88 -21.36
CA GLY A 445 0.67 -37.15 -21.60
C GLY A 445 1.63 -36.09 -21.03
N ILE A 446 1.15 -35.22 -20.13
CA ILE A 446 1.97 -34.23 -19.43
C ILE A 446 2.55 -34.90 -18.17
N GLY A 447 3.88 -34.90 -18.03
CA GLY A 447 4.53 -35.51 -16.86
C GLY A 447 4.26 -34.69 -15.61
N ASN A 448 3.90 -35.32 -14.48
CA ASN A 448 3.79 -34.62 -13.19
C ASN A 448 5.12 -34.66 -12.44
N LEU A 449 5.75 -33.50 -12.22
CA LEU A 449 6.99 -33.40 -11.44
C LEU A 449 6.75 -33.05 -9.97
N GLU A 450 5.52 -32.83 -9.52
CA GLU A 450 5.21 -32.58 -8.10
C GLU A 450 5.88 -33.59 -7.14
N PRO A 451 5.94 -34.91 -7.40
CA PRO A 451 6.65 -35.86 -6.53
C PRO A 451 8.17 -35.64 -6.45
N GLU A 452 8.76 -34.96 -7.43
CA GLU A 452 10.18 -34.58 -7.44
C GLU A 452 10.41 -33.15 -6.89
N ILE A 453 9.35 -32.35 -6.75
CA ILE A 453 9.39 -31.01 -6.14
C ILE A 453 9.24 -31.19 -4.63
N ILE A 454 10.35 -31.09 -3.90
CA ILE A 454 10.33 -31.08 -2.43
C ILE A 454 9.79 -29.71 -2.02
N GLY A 455 8.63 -29.71 -1.36
CA GLY A 455 7.98 -28.49 -0.83
C GLY A 455 8.68 -27.90 0.38
#